data_AF-A0A9P7WUG3-F1
#
_entry.id   AF-A0A9P7WUG3-F1
#
_cell.length_a   1.000
_cell.length_b   1.000
_cell.length_c   1.000
_cell.angle_alpha   90.00
_cell.angle_beta   90.00
_cell.angle_gamma   90.00
#
_symmetry.space_group_name_H-M   'P 1'
#
loop_
_entity.id
_entity.type
_entity.pdbx_description
1 polymer ?
#
loop_
_entity_poly.entity_id
_entity_poly.type
_entity_poly.pdbx_seq_one_letter_code
_entity_poly.pdbx_strand_id
1 'polypeptide(L)'
;MSSYYSSPAASSSSESLAIMPPSPTPSSCSSLPEIFDDLYQFTLPDIIEYCPFEHKVNPHYAAASAESDAWFNSFEIHRGPKRAEFLRAKFGLLTAMSYPDADHDHLRNCCDFMSWLFAFDDLTDDGGLRENIEGTKKAAQIMMQALKNPKTFRTEFKVGETLRSFWERACSTASEGTQRRFIETTQLYVDAIYQQVVNRRHDQIPTIETFIQLRRDTSAVKLVFALVEYSLDLQLPDEVFEDPIMQSLEQGANDILTWANDMYSFNVEQSKGDTQNLVIIAMSELNLDVQGAVEYVGDLIKARIDQYCMEKALLPSFGSDEVDAQVARYVEGLENWVIGVLHWSFDSERYFGAEHARIKRDLVVTLLPVDTSMLPAGDSTIVEGDEEPEIEASPSSTSAPASASALITVPGFDFTVETHPSPIDPEEAAASDPLSVRFSSELIDMTFSWSSLPSLHSVYLYTSAALTIAPICGSAISLLSAIWS
;
A
#
# COMPACT_ATOMS: atom_id res chain seq x y z
N MET A 1 -37.75 -51.03 21.20
CA MET A 1 -39.05 -51.30 20.53
C MET A 1 -39.81 -49.98 20.45
N SER A 2 -40.50 -49.73 19.33
CA SER A 2 -41.54 -48.70 19.14
C SER A 2 -42.62 -48.76 20.25
N SER A 3 -43.50 -47.78 20.54
CA SER A 3 -43.94 -46.53 19.86
C SER A 3 -44.81 -45.70 20.87
N TYR A 4 -45.49 -44.57 20.60
CA TYR A 4 -45.97 -43.89 19.36
C TYR A 4 -45.98 -42.34 19.51
N TYR A 5 -46.37 -41.68 18.42
CA TYR A 5 -46.59 -40.23 18.18
C TYR A 5 -47.54 -39.47 19.14
N SER A 6 -47.33 -38.15 19.22
CA SER A 6 -48.33 -37.16 18.78
C SER A 6 -47.71 -35.76 18.54
N SER A 7 -48.04 -35.13 17.40
CA SER A 7 -47.76 -33.70 17.13
C SER A 7 -48.87 -32.81 17.71
N PRO A 8 -48.64 -31.48 17.83
CA PRO A 8 -49.39 -30.62 16.92
C PRO A 8 -48.67 -29.36 16.39
N ALA A 9 -49.14 -28.91 15.23
CA ALA A 9 -49.30 -27.54 14.73
C ALA A 9 -48.18 -26.50 14.89
N ALA A 10 -47.75 -25.96 13.74
CA ALA A 10 -47.01 -24.71 13.66
C ALA A 10 -47.91 -23.49 13.97
N SER A 11 -47.34 -22.49 14.64
CA SER A 11 -47.88 -21.13 14.72
C SER A 11 -46.80 -20.13 14.33
N SER A 12 -47.04 -19.36 13.27
CA SER A 12 -46.13 -18.32 12.78
C SER A 12 -46.11 -17.11 13.73
N SER A 13 -45.00 -16.88 14.40
CA SER A 13 -44.69 -15.59 15.04
C SER A 13 -43.76 -14.79 14.12
N SER A 14 -44.28 -13.72 13.53
CA SER A 14 -43.50 -12.75 12.78
C SER A 14 -42.63 -11.93 13.73
N GLU A 15 -41.34 -12.22 13.80
CA GLU A 15 -40.39 -11.33 14.47
C GLU A 15 -40.11 -10.11 13.58
N SER A 16 -40.11 -8.94 14.23
CA SER A 16 -40.01 -7.64 13.59
C SER A 16 -38.62 -7.42 13.03
N LEU A 17 -38.49 -7.40 11.70
CA LEU A 17 -37.35 -6.77 11.03
C LEU A 17 -37.20 -5.33 11.55
N ALA A 18 -36.14 -5.08 12.30
CA ALA A 18 -35.77 -3.72 12.70
C ALA A 18 -35.41 -2.93 11.44
N ILE A 19 -36.26 -1.98 11.08
CA ILE A 19 -36.04 -1.10 9.93
C ILE A 19 -34.84 -0.22 10.27
N MET A 20 -33.72 -0.41 9.55
CA MET A 20 -32.60 0.51 9.62
C MET A 20 -33.06 1.91 9.24
N PRO A 21 -32.65 2.97 9.96
CA PRO A 21 -32.92 4.34 9.53
C PRO A 21 -32.25 4.58 8.17
N PRO A 22 -32.83 5.42 7.30
CA PRO A 22 -32.26 5.71 5.99
C PRO A 22 -30.88 6.36 6.14
N SER A 23 -29.91 5.89 5.35
CA SER A 23 -28.56 6.45 5.32
C SER A 23 -28.59 7.97 5.08
N PRO A 24 -27.84 8.78 5.86
CA PRO A 24 -27.70 10.18 5.54
C PRO A 24 -27.04 10.34 4.17
N THR A 25 -27.55 11.28 3.37
CA THR A 25 -26.91 11.67 2.10
C THR A 25 -25.50 12.18 2.36
N PRO A 26 -24.50 11.85 1.51
CA PRO A 26 -23.13 12.30 1.71
C PRO A 26 -23.07 13.82 1.68
N SER A 27 -22.75 14.41 2.84
CA SER A 27 -22.44 15.84 2.93
C SER A 27 -21.04 16.05 2.38
N SER A 28 -20.87 16.98 1.44
CA SER A 28 -19.55 17.31 0.89
C SER A 28 -18.73 18.12 1.91
N CYS A 29 -18.18 17.44 2.92
CA CYS A 29 -17.27 18.02 3.90
C CYS A 29 -15.83 17.88 3.39
N SER A 30 -15.42 18.83 2.55
CA SER A 30 -14.07 18.89 1.95
C SER A 30 -13.07 19.65 2.84
N SER A 31 -13.19 19.51 4.16
CA SER A 31 -12.43 20.29 5.13
C SER A 31 -12.12 19.44 6.36
N LEU A 32 -10.84 19.42 6.76
CA LEU A 32 -10.41 18.89 8.05
C LEU A 32 -11.20 19.57 9.19
N PRO A 33 -11.56 18.85 10.27
CA PRO A 33 -12.25 19.44 11.41
C PRO A 33 -11.44 20.59 12.04
N GLU A 34 -12.14 21.58 12.61
CA GLU A 34 -11.52 22.79 13.15
C GLU A 34 -10.45 22.50 14.21
N ILE A 35 -9.39 23.32 14.19
CA ILE A 35 -8.11 23.10 14.87
C ILE A 35 -8.31 22.84 16.37
N PHE A 36 -7.82 21.69 16.84
CA PHE A 36 -7.78 21.34 18.26
C PHE A 36 -6.81 22.27 19.04
N ASP A 37 -7.19 22.60 20.27
CA ASP A 37 -6.37 23.38 21.21
C ASP A 37 -5.02 22.68 21.49
N ASP A 38 -3.93 23.43 21.68
CA ASP A 38 -2.52 22.96 21.79
C ASP A 38 -2.25 22.00 22.99
N LEU A 39 -3.31 21.63 23.73
CA LEU A 39 -3.31 20.80 24.92
C LEU A 39 -4.24 19.57 24.80
N TYR A 40 -4.87 19.32 23.64
CA TYR A 40 -5.73 18.15 23.47
C TYR A 40 -4.91 16.85 23.66
N GLN A 41 -5.46 15.93 24.46
CA GLN A 41 -4.86 14.63 24.75
C GLN A 41 -5.86 13.52 24.46
N PHE A 42 -5.35 12.42 23.91
CA PHE A 42 -6.10 11.18 23.70
C PHE A 42 -5.32 9.99 24.25
N THR A 43 -6.03 8.89 24.52
CA THR A 43 -5.50 7.67 25.11
C THR A 43 -5.56 6.53 24.11
N LEU A 44 -4.41 5.89 23.86
CA LEU A 44 -4.31 4.70 23.03
C LEU A 44 -4.84 3.46 23.79
N PRO A 45 -5.50 2.50 23.12
CA PRO A 45 -5.78 1.19 23.70
C PRO A 45 -4.48 0.39 23.87
N ASP A 46 -4.39 -0.42 24.93
CA ASP A 46 -3.24 -1.31 25.16
C ASP A 46 -3.36 -2.58 24.31
N ILE A 47 -3.03 -2.47 23.02
CA ILE A 47 -3.05 -3.64 22.11
C ILE A 47 -2.07 -4.72 22.59
N ILE A 48 -0.96 -4.33 23.24
CA ILE A 48 0.05 -5.28 23.72
C ILE A 48 -0.50 -6.13 24.87
N GLU A 49 -1.31 -5.58 25.79
CA GLU A 49 -1.91 -6.32 26.91
C GLU A 49 -2.78 -7.51 26.44
N TYR A 50 -3.54 -7.35 25.36
CA TYR A 50 -4.47 -8.38 24.87
C TYR A 50 -4.02 -9.11 23.60
N CYS A 51 -2.86 -8.78 23.03
CA CYS A 51 -2.28 -9.54 21.92
C CYS A 51 -1.69 -10.86 22.45
N PRO A 52 -2.14 -12.04 21.99
CA PRO A 52 -1.72 -13.33 22.56
C PRO A 52 -0.38 -13.84 22.02
N PHE A 53 0.30 -13.09 21.14
CA PHE A 53 1.50 -13.51 20.44
C PHE A 53 2.77 -13.27 21.28
N GLU A 54 3.74 -14.18 21.21
CA GLU A 54 4.98 -14.09 21.99
C GLU A 54 5.94 -13.06 21.39
N HIS A 55 6.26 -11.99 22.14
CA HIS A 55 7.27 -11.02 21.72
C HIS A 55 8.70 -11.57 21.90
N LYS A 56 9.44 -11.67 20.78
CA LYS A 56 10.83 -12.11 20.73
C LYS A 56 11.71 -11.05 20.07
N VAL A 57 13.04 -11.17 20.21
CA VAL A 57 14.03 -10.34 19.50
C VAL A 57 15.19 -11.23 19.06
N ASN A 58 15.54 -11.16 17.77
CA ASN A 58 16.60 -11.98 17.19
C ASN A 58 17.97 -11.71 17.88
N PRO A 59 18.70 -12.74 18.33
CA PRO A 59 20.01 -12.59 18.99
C PRO A 59 21.08 -11.95 18.09
N HIS A 60 20.90 -11.98 16.76
CA HIS A 60 21.82 -11.39 15.78
C HIS A 60 21.60 -9.90 15.52
N TYR A 61 20.55 -9.28 16.11
CA TYR A 61 20.15 -7.88 15.90
C TYR A 61 21.33 -6.90 15.78
N ALA A 62 22.20 -6.85 16.78
CA ALA A 62 23.25 -5.83 16.87
C ALA A 62 24.28 -5.91 15.73
N ALA A 63 24.57 -7.10 15.21
CA ALA A 63 25.48 -7.29 14.07
C ALA A 63 24.76 -6.99 12.75
N ALA A 64 23.63 -7.67 12.51
CA ALA A 64 22.85 -7.55 11.29
C ALA A 64 22.38 -6.11 11.01
N SER A 65 21.92 -5.39 12.05
CA SER A 65 21.53 -3.97 11.93
C SER A 65 22.72 -3.08 11.56
N ALA A 66 23.88 -3.27 12.21
CA ALA A 66 25.05 -2.43 11.95
C ALA A 66 25.65 -2.67 10.54
N GLU A 67 25.62 -3.91 10.06
CA GLU A 67 26.02 -4.25 8.69
C GLU A 67 25.05 -3.69 7.64
N SER A 68 23.74 -3.75 7.92
CA SER A 68 22.72 -3.19 7.05
C SER A 68 22.78 -1.65 7.01
N ASP A 69 22.93 -1.00 8.17
CA ASP A 69 23.16 0.44 8.26
C ASP A 69 24.40 0.86 7.45
N ALA A 70 25.51 0.11 7.56
CA ALA A 70 26.71 0.39 6.79
C ALA A 70 26.50 0.23 5.28
N TRP A 71 25.80 -0.83 4.85
CA TRP A 71 25.43 -1.07 3.46
C TRP A 71 24.53 0.06 2.92
N PHE A 72 23.41 0.35 3.58
CA PHE A 72 22.43 1.35 3.15
C PHE A 72 23.04 2.76 3.08
N ASN A 73 23.86 3.12 4.07
CA ASN A 73 24.57 4.41 4.08
C ASN A 73 25.55 4.56 2.92
N SER A 74 26.10 3.47 2.36
CA SER A 74 27.03 3.55 1.22
C SER A 74 26.40 4.06 -0.08
N PHE A 75 25.07 3.97 -0.20
CA PHE A 75 24.33 4.55 -1.34
C PHE A 75 24.05 6.05 -1.15
N GLU A 76 24.20 6.59 0.06
CA GLU A 76 23.91 7.99 0.41
C GLU A 76 22.51 8.44 -0.05
N ILE A 77 21.47 7.66 0.26
CA ILE A 77 20.07 8.01 -0.03
C ILE A 77 19.64 9.15 0.90
N HIS A 78 19.78 8.97 2.21
CA HIS A 78 19.58 10.04 3.19
C HIS A 78 20.92 10.64 3.65
N ARG A 79 20.92 11.96 3.89
CA ARG A 79 22.08 12.73 4.36
C ARG A 79 21.66 13.67 5.50
N GLY A 80 22.63 14.12 6.30
CA GLY A 80 22.39 15.14 7.34
C GLY A 80 21.27 14.77 8.33
N PRO A 81 20.36 15.70 8.67
CA PRO A 81 19.28 15.47 9.63
C PRO A 81 18.37 14.26 9.30
N LYS A 82 17.94 14.10 8.04
CA LYS A 82 17.05 12.98 7.64
C LYS A 82 17.73 11.62 7.82
N ARG A 83 19.05 11.52 7.63
CA ARG A 83 19.81 10.30 7.99
C ARG A 83 19.78 10.02 9.50
N ALA A 84 19.91 11.06 10.33
CA ALA A 84 19.86 10.89 11.78
C ALA A 84 18.46 10.50 12.27
N GLU A 85 17.41 11.02 11.64
CA GLU A 85 16.01 10.64 11.85
C GLU A 85 15.75 9.18 11.46
N PHE A 86 16.17 8.77 10.27
CA PHE A 86 16.07 7.40 9.77
C PHE A 86 16.69 6.37 10.73
N LEU A 87 17.87 6.68 11.30
CA LEU A 87 18.53 5.81 12.29
C LEU A 87 17.78 5.78 13.65
N ARG A 88 17.12 6.87 14.07
CA ARG A 88 16.31 6.90 15.31
C ARG A 88 15.00 6.11 15.21
N ALA A 89 14.54 5.82 13.99
CA ALA A 89 13.45 4.87 13.76
C ALA A 89 13.86 3.41 14.03
N LYS A 90 15.16 3.09 14.18
CA LYS A 90 15.67 1.75 14.58
C LYS A 90 15.09 0.61 13.72
N PHE A 91 15.09 0.74 12.38
CA PHE A 91 14.47 -0.27 11.50
C PHE A 91 15.06 -1.67 11.64
N GLY A 92 16.35 -1.81 11.96
CA GLY A 92 16.93 -3.13 12.30
C GLY A 92 16.36 -3.76 13.57
N LEU A 93 15.82 -2.96 14.51
CA LEU A 93 15.12 -3.48 15.70
C LEU A 93 13.75 -4.04 15.31
N LEU A 94 13.01 -3.34 14.44
CA LEU A 94 11.78 -3.86 13.85
C LEU A 94 12.04 -5.20 13.16
N THR A 95 13.04 -5.26 12.27
CA THR A 95 13.42 -6.51 11.59
C THR A 95 13.77 -7.62 12.58
N ALA A 96 14.52 -7.32 13.65
CA ALA A 96 14.88 -8.32 14.66
C ALA A 96 13.69 -8.78 15.53
N MET A 97 12.68 -7.94 15.73
CA MET A 97 11.44 -8.33 16.42
C MET A 97 10.53 -9.17 15.50
N SER A 98 10.46 -8.84 14.21
CA SER A 98 9.61 -9.53 13.23
C SER A 98 10.17 -10.84 12.68
N TYR A 99 11.50 -10.99 12.65
CA TYR A 99 12.19 -12.23 12.23
C TYR A 99 13.07 -12.79 13.35
N PRO A 100 12.50 -13.16 14.52
CA PRO A 100 13.27 -13.51 15.71
C PRO A 100 14.10 -14.79 15.57
N ASP A 101 13.62 -15.73 14.73
CA ASP A 101 14.19 -17.07 14.56
C ASP A 101 15.04 -17.23 13.27
N ALA A 102 15.26 -16.13 12.53
CA ALA A 102 16.14 -16.11 11.36
C ALA A 102 17.62 -16.23 11.76
N ASP A 103 18.45 -16.82 10.90
CA ASP A 103 19.90 -16.75 11.10
C ASP A 103 20.46 -15.34 10.82
N HIS A 104 21.76 -15.15 11.08
CA HIS A 104 22.44 -13.87 10.89
C HIS A 104 22.31 -13.32 9.46
N ASP A 105 22.52 -14.15 8.44
CA ASP A 105 22.65 -13.72 7.05
C ASP A 105 21.28 -13.43 6.45
N HIS A 106 20.28 -14.26 6.77
CA HIS A 106 18.88 -14.02 6.48
C HIS A 106 18.36 -12.75 7.16
N LEU A 107 18.58 -12.58 8.47
CA LEU A 107 18.20 -11.36 9.20
C LEU A 107 18.86 -10.11 8.60
N ARG A 108 20.16 -10.16 8.35
CA ARG A 108 20.94 -9.05 7.79
C ARG A 108 20.44 -8.66 6.39
N ASN A 109 19.97 -9.61 5.59
CA ASN A 109 19.34 -9.31 4.32
C ASN A 109 17.92 -8.75 4.48
N CYS A 110 17.12 -9.22 5.45
CA CYS A 110 15.84 -8.61 5.80
C CYS A 110 15.97 -7.17 6.35
N CYS A 111 17.08 -6.84 7.04
CA CYS A 111 17.37 -5.46 7.49
C CYS A 111 17.59 -4.51 6.29
N ASP A 112 18.23 -5.00 5.22
CA ASP A 112 18.42 -4.22 4.00
C ASP A 112 17.10 -3.93 3.31
N PHE A 113 16.22 -4.93 3.22
CA PHE A 113 14.87 -4.74 2.69
C PHE A 113 14.09 -3.73 3.51
N MET A 114 14.15 -3.79 4.84
CA MET A 114 13.47 -2.83 5.71
C MET A 114 13.98 -1.41 5.50
N SER A 115 15.31 -1.26 5.36
CA SER A 115 15.95 0.03 5.10
C SER A 115 15.61 0.54 3.69
N TRP A 116 15.48 -0.33 2.69
CA TRP A 116 14.96 0.04 1.37
C TRP A 116 13.49 0.49 1.44
N LEU A 117 12.64 -0.29 2.13
CA LEU A 117 11.20 -0.07 2.19
C LEU A 117 10.88 1.30 2.75
N PHE A 118 11.41 1.64 3.93
CA PHE A 118 11.19 2.95 4.54
C PHE A 118 11.86 4.12 3.77
N ALA A 119 12.91 3.85 2.99
CA ALA A 119 13.50 4.87 2.12
C ALA A 119 12.70 5.12 0.84
N PHE A 120 11.90 4.14 0.40
CA PHE A 120 10.93 4.31 -0.67
C PHE A 120 9.64 4.98 -0.16
N ASP A 121 9.15 4.55 1.01
CA ASP A 121 8.06 5.18 1.80
C ASP A 121 8.31 6.69 1.96
N ASP A 122 9.49 7.09 2.46
CA ASP A 122 9.92 8.49 2.57
C ASP A 122 9.84 9.26 1.22
N LEU A 123 10.07 8.60 0.08
CA LEU A 123 9.96 9.24 -1.24
C LEU A 123 8.51 9.39 -1.72
N THR A 124 7.64 8.44 -1.39
CA THR A 124 6.23 8.39 -1.81
C THR A 124 5.32 9.18 -0.90
N ASP A 125 5.71 9.42 0.36
CA ASP A 125 4.86 10.10 1.33
C ASP A 125 5.35 11.51 1.68
N ASP A 126 6.64 11.72 1.93
CA ASP A 126 7.21 13.05 2.22
C ASP A 126 8.02 13.64 1.04
N GLY A 127 8.21 12.87 -0.03
CA GLY A 127 9.21 13.15 -1.06
C GLY A 127 8.68 13.50 -2.45
N GLY A 128 9.61 13.62 -3.40
CA GLY A 128 9.34 14.03 -4.78
C GLY A 128 8.51 13.06 -5.63
N LEU A 129 8.00 11.96 -5.04
CA LEU A 129 7.04 11.05 -5.67
C LEU A 129 5.59 11.28 -5.20
N ARG A 130 5.35 11.94 -4.04
CA ARG A 130 4.03 12.07 -3.38
C ARG A 130 2.88 12.45 -4.30
N GLU A 131 3.12 13.41 -5.19
CA GLU A 131 2.14 13.92 -6.15
C GLU A 131 2.55 13.67 -7.61
N ASN A 132 3.65 12.96 -7.84
CA ASN A 132 4.30 12.82 -9.14
C ASN A 132 3.97 11.47 -9.78
N ILE A 133 2.84 11.42 -10.49
CA ILE A 133 2.31 10.23 -11.17
C ILE A 133 3.36 9.59 -12.11
N GLU A 134 3.99 10.37 -12.99
CA GLU A 134 4.98 9.83 -13.94
C GLU A 134 6.29 9.42 -13.25
N GLY A 135 6.72 10.14 -12.21
CA GLY A 135 7.84 9.73 -11.36
C GLY A 135 7.59 8.40 -10.67
N THR A 136 6.41 8.23 -10.08
CA THR A 136 5.99 7.01 -9.37
C THR A 136 5.90 5.81 -10.33
N LYS A 137 5.28 6.01 -11.50
CA LYS A 137 5.23 5.02 -12.58
C LYS A 137 6.63 4.59 -13.07
N LYS A 138 7.55 5.55 -13.22
CA LYS A 138 8.95 5.25 -13.56
C LYS A 138 9.68 4.51 -12.43
N ALA A 139 9.42 4.86 -11.17
CA ALA A 139 9.98 4.17 -10.01
C ALA A 139 9.51 2.71 -9.94
N ALA A 140 8.20 2.46 -10.10
CA ALA A 140 7.61 1.12 -10.18
C ALA A 140 8.26 0.28 -11.29
N GLN A 141 8.42 0.83 -12.49
CA GLN A 141 9.12 0.16 -13.59
C GLN A 141 10.58 -0.20 -13.24
N ILE A 142 11.30 0.71 -12.59
CA ILE A 142 12.69 0.48 -12.15
C ILE A 142 12.75 -0.65 -11.10
N MET A 143 11.82 -0.70 -10.13
CA MET A 143 11.77 -1.78 -9.13
C MET A 143 11.50 -3.13 -9.79
N MET A 144 10.50 -3.21 -10.67
CA MET A 144 10.20 -4.48 -11.35
C MET A 144 11.34 -4.94 -12.27
N GLN A 145 12.13 -4.03 -12.85
CA GLN A 145 13.35 -4.38 -13.57
C GLN A 145 14.48 -4.83 -12.63
N ALA A 146 14.66 -4.18 -11.47
CA ALA A 146 15.60 -4.60 -10.43
C ALA A 146 15.30 -6.02 -9.92
N LEU A 147 14.02 -6.37 -9.77
CA LEU A 147 13.61 -7.70 -9.31
C LEU A 147 13.66 -8.79 -10.40
N LYS A 148 13.29 -8.46 -11.65
CA LYS A 148 13.29 -9.42 -12.77
C LYS A 148 14.68 -9.67 -13.35
N ASN A 149 15.58 -8.69 -13.25
CA ASN A 149 16.92 -8.73 -13.86
C ASN A 149 18.05 -8.37 -12.86
N PRO A 150 18.08 -8.90 -11.62
CA PRO A 150 18.94 -8.39 -10.55
C PRO A 150 20.44 -8.40 -10.87
N LYS A 151 20.89 -9.39 -11.65
CA LYS A 151 22.30 -9.53 -12.05
C LYS A 151 22.73 -8.52 -13.11
N THR A 152 21.85 -8.13 -14.04
CA THR A 152 22.18 -7.38 -15.26
C THR A 152 21.63 -5.95 -15.31
N PHE A 153 20.46 -5.70 -14.73
CA PHE A 153 19.89 -4.35 -14.66
C PHE A 153 20.72 -3.45 -13.75
N ARG A 154 20.85 -2.15 -14.07
CA ARG A 154 21.50 -1.14 -13.25
C ARG A 154 20.75 0.18 -13.39
N THR A 155 20.75 0.99 -12.35
CA THR A 155 20.06 2.29 -12.36
C THR A 155 20.80 3.32 -11.51
N GLU A 156 20.73 4.59 -11.91
CA GLU A 156 21.20 5.72 -11.10
C GLU A 156 20.20 6.10 -9.99
N PHE A 157 18.96 5.59 -10.07
CA PHE A 157 17.97 5.75 -9.01
C PHE A 157 18.38 4.89 -7.80
N LYS A 158 19.05 5.53 -6.83
CA LYS A 158 19.64 4.88 -5.64
C LYS A 158 18.70 3.94 -4.88
N VAL A 159 17.42 4.27 -4.79
CA VAL A 159 16.39 3.42 -4.15
C VAL A 159 16.06 2.18 -5.01
N GLY A 160 16.13 2.28 -6.34
CA GLY A 160 16.05 1.10 -7.22
C GLY A 160 17.30 0.23 -7.17
N GLU A 161 18.49 0.83 -7.08
CA GLU A 161 19.76 0.09 -7.01
C GLU A 161 19.99 -0.59 -5.65
N THR A 162 19.46 -0.03 -4.55
CA THR A 162 19.42 -0.70 -3.24
C THR A 162 18.51 -1.93 -3.26
N LEU A 163 17.28 -1.83 -3.78
CA LEU A 163 16.40 -2.99 -3.98
C LEU A 163 17.09 -4.08 -4.79
N ARG A 164 17.71 -3.70 -5.92
CA ARG A 164 18.46 -4.62 -6.78
C ARG A 164 19.60 -5.31 -6.02
N SER A 165 20.38 -4.55 -5.24
CA SER A 165 21.52 -5.08 -4.48
C SER A 165 21.09 -6.04 -3.37
N PHE A 166 20.00 -5.74 -2.66
CA PHE A 166 19.36 -6.65 -1.71
C PHE A 166 18.87 -7.93 -2.43
N TRP A 167 18.12 -7.77 -3.51
CA TRP A 167 17.48 -8.89 -4.19
C TRP A 167 18.48 -9.83 -4.88
N GLU A 168 19.57 -9.31 -5.43
CA GLU A 168 20.66 -10.12 -5.97
C GLU A 168 21.29 -11.05 -4.91
N ARG A 169 21.34 -10.62 -3.64
CA ARG A 169 21.73 -11.50 -2.51
C ARG A 169 20.62 -12.47 -2.14
N ALA A 170 19.37 -12.00 -2.01
CA ALA A 170 18.23 -12.82 -1.64
C ALA A 170 18.05 -14.03 -2.58
N CYS A 171 18.11 -13.80 -3.89
CA CYS A 171 18.04 -14.83 -4.94
C CYS A 171 19.14 -15.91 -4.88
N SER A 172 20.15 -15.79 -4.01
CA SER A 172 21.18 -16.82 -3.83
C SER A 172 20.81 -17.90 -2.83
N THR A 173 19.85 -17.65 -1.92
CA THR A 173 19.33 -18.63 -0.94
C THR A 173 17.81 -18.82 -1.02
N ALA A 174 17.05 -17.81 -1.45
CA ALA A 174 15.59 -17.87 -1.55
C ALA A 174 15.08 -18.98 -2.49
N SER A 175 14.04 -19.71 -2.07
CA SER A 175 13.37 -20.72 -2.90
C SER A 175 12.71 -20.10 -4.14
N GLU A 176 12.41 -20.91 -5.17
CA GLU A 176 11.68 -20.44 -6.36
C GLU A 176 10.26 -19.94 -6.01
N GLY A 177 9.62 -20.54 -4.99
CA GLY A 177 8.33 -20.11 -4.46
C GLY A 177 8.41 -18.73 -3.83
N THR A 178 9.36 -18.53 -2.91
CA THR A 178 9.65 -17.23 -2.28
C THR A 178 10.00 -16.16 -3.31
N GLN A 179 10.85 -16.48 -4.29
CA GLN A 179 11.24 -15.52 -5.33
C GLN A 179 10.04 -15.05 -6.16
N ARG A 180 9.14 -15.96 -6.51
CA ARG A 180 7.89 -15.64 -7.21
C ARG A 180 6.94 -14.82 -6.35
N ARG A 181 6.62 -15.28 -5.13
CA ARG A 181 5.74 -14.58 -4.18
C ARG A 181 6.21 -13.15 -3.87
N PHE A 182 7.51 -12.94 -3.69
CA PHE A 182 8.07 -11.61 -3.44
C PHE A 182 7.96 -10.68 -4.67
N ILE A 183 8.16 -11.20 -5.88
CA ILE A 183 7.99 -10.43 -7.12
C ILE A 183 6.52 -10.08 -7.36
N GLU A 184 5.60 -11.01 -7.12
CA GLU A 184 4.15 -10.82 -7.28
C GLU A 184 3.60 -9.81 -6.26
N THR A 185 3.97 -9.95 -4.98
CA THR A 185 3.57 -9.00 -3.93
C THR A 185 4.18 -7.62 -4.14
N THR A 186 5.42 -7.51 -4.64
CA THR A 186 6.00 -6.21 -5.02
C THR A 186 5.24 -5.56 -6.18
N GLN A 187 4.78 -6.33 -7.17
CA GLN A 187 3.97 -5.80 -8.27
C GLN A 187 2.66 -5.19 -7.74
N LEU A 188 1.95 -5.90 -6.85
CA LEU A 188 0.73 -5.39 -6.20
C LEU A 188 0.99 -4.09 -5.44
N TYR A 189 2.07 -4.03 -4.64
CA TYR A 189 2.44 -2.84 -3.88
C TYR A 189 2.74 -1.63 -4.76
N VAL A 190 3.55 -1.78 -5.82
CA VAL A 190 3.90 -0.61 -6.68
C VAL A 190 2.71 -0.12 -7.51
N ASP A 191 1.78 -1.01 -7.88
CA ASP A 191 0.54 -0.63 -8.55
C ASP A 191 -0.44 0.08 -7.58
N ALA A 192 -0.51 -0.37 -6.32
CA ALA A 192 -1.32 0.27 -5.28
C ALA A 192 -0.78 1.64 -4.87
N ILE A 193 0.54 1.80 -4.74
CA ILE A 193 1.19 3.10 -4.50
C ILE A 193 0.94 4.07 -5.66
N TYR A 194 0.99 3.59 -6.92
CA TYR A 194 0.60 4.40 -8.08
C TYR A 194 -0.86 4.87 -7.97
N GLN A 195 -1.79 3.98 -7.60
CA GLN A 195 -3.19 4.34 -7.40
C GLN A 195 -3.39 5.33 -6.23
N GLN A 196 -2.63 5.21 -5.14
CA GLN A 196 -2.66 6.14 -4.01
C GLN A 196 -2.21 7.56 -4.43
N VAL A 197 -1.16 7.68 -5.27
CA VAL A 197 -0.72 8.97 -5.83
C VAL A 197 -1.77 9.58 -6.77
N VAL A 198 -2.52 8.75 -7.51
CA VAL A 198 -3.68 9.21 -8.30
C VAL A 198 -4.82 9.68 -7.40
N ASN A 199 -5.15 8.94 -6.34
CA ASN A 199 -6.23 9.28 -5.40
C ASN A 199 -5.94 10.59 -4.65
N ARG A 200 -4.69 10.81 -4.21
CA ARG A 200 -4.25 12.06 -3.54
C ARG A 200 -4.55 13.31 -4.37
N ARG A 201 -4.53 13.24 -5.71
CA ARG A 201 -4.85 14.38 -6.60
C ARG A 201 -6.34 14.70 -6.74
N HIS A 202 -7.23 13.88 -6.18
CA HIS A 202 -8.67 14.05 -6.30
C HIS A 202 -9.34 14.51 -4.99
N ASP A 203 -8.58 14.70 -3.91
CA ASP A 203 -9.05 15.15 -2.59
C ASP A 203 -10.25 14.36 -2.03
N GLN A 204 -10.37 13.08 -2.40
CA GLN A 204 -11.41 12.18 -1.93
C GLN A 204 -10.91 11.38 -0.73
N ILE A 205 -11.50 11.63 0.43
CA ILE A 205 -11.40 10.74 1.59
C ILE A 205 -12.21 9.47 1.25
N PRO A 206 -11.60 8.27 1.19
CA PRO A 206 -12.29 7.03 0.91
C PRO A 206 -13.18 6.61 2.09
N THR A 207 -14.13 5.70 1.86
CA THR A 207 -14.83 5.04 2.98
C THR A 207 -13.89 4.08 3.73
N ILE A 208 -14.19 3.76 4.99
CA ILE A 208 -13.48 2.79 5.83
C ILE A 208 -13.29 1.47 5.08
N GLU A 209 -14.34 0.94 4.45
CA GLU A 209 -14.27 -0.31 3.68
C GLU A 209 -13.31 -0.18 2.47
N THR A 210 -13.43 0.90 1.69
CA THR A 210 -12.58 1.16 0.53
C THR A 210 -11.11 1.33 0.93
N PHE A 211 -10.87 2.03 2.05
CA PHE A 211 -9.55 2.26 2.58
C PHE A 211 -8.90 0.97 3.08
N ILE A 212 -9.60 0.14 3.87
CA ILE A 212 -9.06 -1.14 4.35
C ILE A 212 -8.66 -2.03 3.17
N GLN A 213 -9.45 -2.08 2.10
CA GLN A 213 -9.12 -2.83 0.89
C GLN A 213 -7.82 -2.32 0.24
N LEU A 214 -7.68 -1.00 0.06
CA LEU A 214 -6.47 -0.39 -0.52
C LEU A 214 -5.25 -0.51 0.41
N ARG A 215 -5.43 -0.31 1.72
CA ARG A 215 -4.37 -0.26 2.73
C ARG A 215 -3.63 -1.60 2.84
N ARG A 216 -4.31 -2.72 2.63
CA ARG A 216 -3.72 -4.07 2.58
C ARG A 216 -2.67 -4.24 1.46
N ASP A 217 -2.76 -3.45 0.40
CA ASP A 217 -1.80 -3.45 -0.71
C ASP A 217 -0.77 -2.31 -0.58
N THR A 218 -1.17 -1.12 -0.08
CA THR A 218 -0.23 0.00 0.11
C THR A 218 0.66 -0.12 1.36
N SER A 219 0.34 -1.01 2.30
CA SER A 219 1.12 -1.21 3.53
C SER A 219 2.45 -1.94 3.36
N ALA A 220 2.70 -2.50 2.18
CA ALA A 220 3.80 -3.43 1.89
C ALA A 220 3.88 -4.69 2.77
N VAL A 221 2.89 -4.98 3.63
CA VAL A 221 2.95 -6.12 4.57
C VAL A 221 3.08 -7.46 3.82
N LYS A 222 2.44 -7.58 2.65
CA LYS A 222 2.56 -8.77 1.79
C LYS A 222 4.01 -9.07 1.37
N LEU A 223 4.86 -8.05 1.20
CA LEU A 223 6.27 -8.23 0.84
C LEU A 223 7.07 -8.78 2.02
N VAL A 224 6.82 -8.30 3.25
CA VAL A 224 7.52 -8.81 4.43
C VAL A 224 7.07 -10.22 4.81
N PHE A 225 5.82 -10.58 4.51
CA PHE A 225 5.29 -11.95 4.65
C PHE A 225 5.89 -12.91 3.63
N ALA A 226 6.15 -12.49 2.38
CA ALA A 226 6.96 -13.28 1.46
C ALA A 226 8.39 -13.49 1.98
N LEU A 227 8.94 -12.52 2.73
CA LEU A 227 10.24 -12.66 3.39
C LEU A 227 10.21 -13.45 4.71
N VAL A 228 9.04 -13.81 5.27
CA VAL A 228 8.97 -14.79 6.39
C VAL A 228 9.42 -16.16 5.87
N GLU A 229 8.91 -16.57 4.71
CA GLU A 229 9.29 -17.83 4.05
C GLU A 229 10.80 -17.88 3.78
N TYR A 230 11.34 -16.78 3.23
CA TYR A 230 12.78 -16.56 3.05
C TYR A 230 13.57 -16.72 4.36
N SER A 231 13.18 -16.01 5.40
CA SER A 231 13.97 -15.85 6.63
C SER A 231 14.11 -17.13 7.46
N LEU A 232 13.26 -18.13 7.20
CA LEU A 232 13.16 -19.38 7.94
C LEU A 232 13.49 -20.62 7.07
N ASP A 233 13.99 -20.40 5.84
CA ASP A 233 14.32 -21.39 4.79
C ASP A 233 13.16 -22.33 4.40
N LEU A 234 11.90 -21.85 4.50
CA LEU A 234 10.73 -22.70 4.29
C LEU A 234 10.55 -23.08 2.80
N GLN A 235 10.06 -24.30 2.58
CA GLN A 235 9.76 -24.87 1.28
C GLN A 235 8.26 -25.20 1.21
N LEU A 236 7.42 -24.16 1.21
CA LEU A 236 5.97 -24.31 1.24
C LEU A 236 5.40 -24.47 -0.18
N PRO A 237 4.57 -25.51 -0.44
CA PRO A 237 3.91 -25.69 -1.72
C PRO A 237 2.82 -24.63 -1.91
N ASP A 238 2.51 -24.30 -3.17
CA ASP A 238 1.57 -23.21 -3.48
C ASP A 238 0.16 -23.43 -2.94
N GLU A 239 -0.27 -24.70 -2.80
CA GLU A 239 -1.55 -25.09 -2.19
C GLU A 239 -1.74 -24.58 -0.75
N VAL A 240 -0.65 -24.25 -0.03
CA VAL A 240 -0.71 -23.57 1.28
C VAL A 240 -1.20 -22.13 1.13
N PHE A 241 -0.72 -21.40 0.12
CA PHE A 241 -1.07 -20.00 -0.11
C PHE A 241 -2.37 -19.85 -0.93
N GLU A 242 -2.79 -20.92 -1.62
CA GLU A 242 -4.11 -21.01 -2.26
C GLU A 242 -5.24 -21.35 -1.27
N ASP A 243 -4.91 -21.82 -0.06
CA ASP A 243 -5.92 -22.15 0.96
C ASP A 243 -6.63 -20.90 1.52
N PRO A 244 -7.98 -20.87 1.57
CA PRO A 244 -8.72 -19.72 2.07
C PRO A 244 -8.47 -19.35 3.54
N ILE A 245 -8.10 -20.31 4.40
CA ILE A 245 -7.79 -20.01 5.81
C ILE A 245 -6.42 -19.35 5.89
N MET A 246 -5.41 -19.85 5.17
CA MET A 246 -4.10 -19.17 5.10
C MET A 246 -4.23 -17.73 4.57
N GLN A 247 -4.99 -17.52 3.49
CA GLN A 247 -5.25 -16.18 2.96
C GLN A 247 -5.98 -15.27 3.95
N SER A 248 -6.90 -15.83 4.76
CA SER A 248 -7.58 -15.07 5.83
C SER A 248 -6.62 -14.70 6.96
N LEU A 249 -5.68 -15.58 7.32
CA LEU A 249 -4.64 -15.29 8.31
C LEU A 249 -3.66 -14.22 7.82
N GLU A 250 -3.19 -14.28 6.57
CA GLU A 250 -2.36 -13.21 5.98
C GLU A 250 -3.12 -11.87 5.99
N GLN A 251 -4.39 -11.85 5.59
CA GLN A 251 -5.20 -10.64 5.62
C GLN A 251 -5.44 -10.13 7.04
N GLY A 252 -5.70 -11.03 8.00
CA GLY A 252 -5.94 -10.69 9.41
C GLY A 252 -4.70 -10.11 10.07
N ALA A 253 -3.52 -10.72 9.86
CA ALA A 253 -2.26 -10.21 10.38
C ALA A 253 -1.88 -8.85 9.74
N ASN A 254 -2.12 -8.68 8.43
CA ASN A 254 -1.93 -7.41 7.73
C ASN A 254 -2.85 -6.32 8.28
N ASP A 255 -4.13 -6.61 8.46
CA ASP A 255 -5.10 -5.71 9.08
C ASP A 255 -4.66 -5.28 10.50
N ILE A 256 -4.36 -6.22 11.39
CA ILE A 256 -3.95 -5.92 12.77
C ILE A 256 -2.70 -5.03 12.79
N LEU A 257 -1.69 -5.37 11.99
CA LEU A 257 -0.44 -4.64 11.89
C LEU A 257 -0.66 -3.22 11.34
N THR A 258 -1.43 -3.08 10.26
CA THR A 258 -1.65 -1.80 9.59
C THR A 258 -2.55 -0.86 10.36
N TRP A 259 -3.62 -1.36 10.98
CA TRP A 259 -4.51 -0.51 11.78
C TRP A 259 -3.82 -0.05 13.07
N ALA A 260 -2.98 -0.90 13.67
CA ALA A 260 -2.12 -0.47 14.77
C ALA A 260 -1.07 0.56 14.31
N ASN A 261 -0.52 0.40 13.11
CA ASN A 261 0.39 1.36 12.50
C ASN A 261 -0.29 2.73 12.34
N ASP A 262 -1.42 2.78 11.64
CA ASP A 262 -2.23 3.98 11.43
C ASP A 262 -2.58 4.66 12.76
N MET A 263 -2.96 3.90 13.80
CA MET A 263 -3.30 4.45 15.10
C MET A 263 -2.08 5.05 15.85
N TYR A 264 -0.90 4.43 15.75
CA TYR A 264 0.31 4.96 16.37
C TYR A 264 0.93 6.12 15.56
N SER A 265 0.82 6.07 14.23
CA SER A 265 1.35 7.10 13.33
C SER A 265 0.44 8.33 13.19
N PHE A 266 -0.86 8.17 13.45
CA PHE A 266 -1.91 9.19 13.34
C PHE A 266 -1.44 10.58 13.75
N ASN A 267 -0.85 10.73 14.94
CA ASN A 267 -0.49 12.04 15.47
C ASN A 267 0.57 12.77 14.64
N VAL A 268 1.51 12.03 14.04
CA VAL A 268 2.52 12.57 13.13
C VAL A 268 1.91 12.85 11.76
N GLU A 269 1.08 11.96 11.25
CA GLU A 269 0.47 12.07 9.92
C GLU A 269 -0.56 13.23 9.84
N GLN A 270 -1.45 13.34 10.83
CA GLN A 270 -2.39 14.46 10.93
C GLN A 270 -1.66 15.81 11.06
N SER A 271 -0.50 15.84 11.74
CA SER A 271 0.30 17.06 11.88
C SER A 271 0.89 17.54 10.54
N LYS A 272 1.01 16.65 9.55
CA LYS A 272 1.43 16.96 8.18
C LYS A 272 0.25 17.18 7.22
N GLY A 273 -0.99 17.01 7.70
CA GLY A 273 -2.19 17.03 6.86
C GLY A 273 -2.35 15.81 5.95
N ASP A 274 -1.71 14.67 6.22
CA ASP A 274 -2.06 13.44 5.50
C ASP A 274 -3.43 12.93 5.95
N THR A 275 -4.21 12.41 5.00
CA THR A 275 -5.57 11.91 5.21
C THR A 275 -5.71 10.40 4.98
N GLN A 276 -4.63 9.74 4.53
CA GLN A 276 -4.60 8.31 4.22
C GLN A 276 -4.36 7.44 5.47
N ASN A 277 -5.15 7.67 6.51
CA ASN A 277 -5.02 7.03 7.83
C ASN A 277 -6.40 6.60 8.36
N LEU A 278 -6.52 5.37 8.86
CA LEU A 278 -7.80 4.81 9.31
C LEU A 278 -8.47 5.63 10.43
N VAL A 279 -7.71 6.26 11.34
CA VAL A 279 -8.27 7.12 12.40
C VAL A 279 -8.96 8.35 11.79
N ILE A 280 -8.29 9.03 10.84
CA ILE A 280 -8.84 10.22 10.15
C ILE A 280 -10.09 9.84 9.35
N ILE A 281 -10.07 8.69 8.68
CA ILE A 281 -11.20 8.19 7.89
C ILE A 281 -12.37 7.82 8.80
N ALA A 282 -12.12 7.20 9.96
CA ALA A 282 -13.14 6.93 10.97
C ALA A 282 -13.74 8.21 11.57
N MET A 283 -12.93 9.25 11.86
CA MET A 283 -13.42 10.57 12.26
C MET A 283 -14.38 11.15 11.22
N SER A 284 -14.02 11.07 9.93
CA SER A 284 -14.79 11.62 8.81
C SER A 284 -16.09 10.86 8.54
N GLU A 285 -16.04 9.53 8.37
CA GLU A 285 -17.21 8.73 7.98
C GLU A 285 -18.21 8.55 9.14
N LEU A 286 -17.72 8.39 10.36
CA LEU A 286 -18.55 8.12 11.54
C LEU A 286 -18.86 9.38 12.36
N ASN A 287 -18.33 10.54 11.98
CA ASN A 287 -18.45 11.82 12.69
C ASN A 287 -18.00 11.68 14.17
N LEU A 288 -16.80 11.12 14.36
CA LEU A 288 -16.16 10.91 15.67
C LEU A 288 -15.11 11.98 15.94
N ASP A 289 -14.86 12.26 17.22
CA ASP A 289 -13.65 12.99 17.62
C ASP A 289 -12.43 12.04 17.64
N VAL A 290 -11.24 12.59 17.93
CA VAL A 290 -9.99 11.81 17.93
C VAL A 290 -10.06 10.63 18.89
N GLN A 291 -10.56 10.83 20.12
CA GLN A 291 -10.68 9.76 21.10
C GLN A 291 -11.65 8.67 20.63
N GLY A 292 -12.85 9.03 20.16
CA GLY A 292 -13.82 8.06 19.65
C GLY A 292 -13.34 7.28 18.42
N ALA A 293 -12.57 7.92 17.53
CA ALA A 293 -11.98 7.24 16.37
C ALA A 293 -10.83 6.29 16.75
N VAL A 294 -9.98 6.67 17.72
CA VAL A 294 -8.94 5.79 18.28
C VAL A 294 -9.55 4.58 19.00
N GLU A 295 -10.64 4.79 19.76
CA GLU A 295 -11.40 3.71 20.40
C GLU A 295 -12.02 2.75 19.35
N TYR A 296 -12.65 3.30 18.31
CA TYR A 296 -13.20 2.51 17.20
C TYR A 296 -12.15 1.63 16.51
N VAL A 297 -10.96 2.18 16.21
CA VAL A 297 -9.85 1.42 15.61
C VAL A 297 -9.30 0.37 16.59
N GLY A 298 -9.22 0.69 17.88
CA GLY A 298 -8.84 -0.26 18.94
C GLY A 298 -9.76 -1.48 19.03
N ASP A 299 -11.08 -1.25 19.05
CA ASP A 299 -12.10 -2.31 19.05
C ASP A 299 -12.04 -3.15 17.77
N LEU A 300 -11.81 -2.52 16.61
CA LEU A 300 -11.66 -3.20 15.32
C LEU A 300 -10.42 -4.13 15.31
N ILE A 301 -9.28 -3.65 15.82
CA ILE A 301 -8.06 -4.44 16.01
C ILE A 301 -8.30 -5.63 16.95
N LYS A 302 -8.99 -5.38 18.08
CA LYS A 302 -9.31 -6.43 19.05
C LYS A 302 -10.17 -7.53 18.42
N ALA A 303 -11.23 -7.17 17.72
CA ALA A 303 -12.10 -8.12 17.04
C ALA A 303 -11.34 -8.93 15.96
N ARG A 304 -10.37 -8.32 15.26
CA ARG A 304 -9.56 -9.03 14.27
C ARG A 304 -8.53 -9.98 14.90
N ILE A 305 -7.95 -9.64 16.06
CA ILE A 305 -7.10 -10.59 16.82
C ILE A 305 -7.92 -11.81 17.27
N ASP A 306 -9.12 -11.60 17.82
CA ASP A 306 -10.01 -12.69 18.23
C ASP A 306 -10.39 -13.58 17.03
N GLN A 307 -10.74 -12.98 15.88
CA GLN A 307 -11.03 -13.70 14.64
C GLN A 307 -9.82 -14.50 14.13
N TYR A 308 -8.63 -13.89 14.07
CA TYR A 308 -7.40 -14.54 13.64
C TYR A 308 -7.12 -15.81 14.47
N CYS A 309 -7.28 -15.71 15.80
CA CYS A 309 -7.07 -16.85 16.70
C CYS A 309 -8.10 -17.98 16.46
N MET A 310 -9.35 -17.64 16.12
CA MET A 310 -10.37 -18.62 15.74
C MET A 310 -10.05 -19.29 14.41
N GLU A 311 -9.60 -18.53 13.41
CA GLU A 311 -9.26 -19.03 12.06
C GLU A 311 -8.00 -19.90 12.08
N LYS A 312 -6.99 -19.54 12.89
CA LYS A 312 -5.77 -20.35 13.06
C LYS A 312 -6.08 -21.75 13.58
N ALA A 313 -7.13 -21.91 14.40
CA ALA A 313 -7.59 -23.20 14.89
C ALA A 313 -8.35 -24.04 13.83
N LEU A 314 -8.64 -23.48 12.65
CA LEU A 314 -9.32 -24.13 11.52
C LEU A 314 -8.36 -24.50 10.37
N LEU A 315 -7.07 -24.18 10.48
CA LEU A 315 -6.06 -24.54 9.46
C LEU A 315 -6.09 -26.06 9.19
N PRO A 316 -6.15 -26.48 7.91
CA PRO A 316 -6.09 -27.89 7.55
C PRO A 316 -4.67 -28.44 7.68
N SER A 317 -4.55 -29.76 7.58
CA SER A 317 -3.27 -30.42 7.27
C SER A 317 -3.04 -30.40 5.75
N PHE A 318 -1.83 -30.10 5.35
CA PHE A 318 -1.33 -30.05 3.96
C PHE A 318 -0.58 -31.33 3.59
N GLY A 319 -1.06 -32.47 4.12
CA GLY A 319 -0.73 -33.81 3.66
C GLY A 319 0.54 -34.45 4.24
N SER A 320 1.36 -33.72 4.99
CA SER A 320 2.49 -34.31 5.73
C SER A 320 2.92 -33.49 6.94
N ASP A 321 3.35 -34.17 8.01
CA ASP A 321 3.87 -33.57 9.24
C ASP A 321 5.01 -32.54 8.98
N GLU A 322 5.80 -32.73 7.91
CA GLU A 322 6.90 -31.84 7.52
C GLU A 322 6.41 -30.52 6.90
N VAL A 323 5.36 -30.56 6.07
CA VAL A 323 4.72 -29.35 5.53
C VAL A 323 3.94 -28.65 6.66
N ASP A 324 3.17 -29.39 7.45
CA ASP A 324 2.38 -28.83 8.56
C ASP A 324 3.26 -28.12 9.61
N ALA A 325 4.45 -28.67 9.90
CA ALA A 325 5.42 -28.01 10.78
C ALA A 325 5.98 -26.71 10.17
N GLN A 326 6.18 -26.64 8.85
CA GLN A 326 6.61 -25.42 8.16
C GLN A 326 5.49 -24.38 8.08
N VAL A 327 4.24 -24.81 7.85
CA VAL A 327 3.05 -23.95 7.92
C VAL A 327 2.91 -23.33 9.30
N ALA A 328 3.08 -24.12 10.37
CA ALA A 328 3.06 -23.59 11.74
C ALA A 328 4.13 -22.52 11.98
N ARG A 329 5.37 -22.72 11.49
CA ARG A 329 6.45 -21.71 11.56
C ARG A 329 6.16 -20.47 10.73
N TYR A 330 5.51 -20.62 9.57
CA TYR A 330 5.10 -19.49 8.74
C TYR A 330 4.06 -18.62 9.44
N VAL A 331 3.02 -19.25 10.00
CA VAL A 331 1.96 -18.58 10.78
C VAL A 331 2.54 -17.89 12.02
N GLU A 332 3.45 -18.55 12.75
CA GLU A 332 4.21 -17.91 13.84
C GLU A 332 5.02 -16.69 13.35
N GLY A 333 5.58 -16.73 12.15
CA GLY A 333 6.21 -15.59 11.50
C GLY A 333 5.27 -14.41 11.22
N LEU A 334 4.00 -14.67 10.89
CA LEU A 334 2.97 -13.61 10.78
C LEU A 334 2.67 -12.99 12.16
N GLU A 335 2.58 -13.82 13.21
CA GLU A 335 2.35 -13.40 14.59
C GLU A 335 3.52 -12.57 15.15
N ASN A 336 4.76 -13.01 14.88
CA ASN A 336 5.99 -12.28 15.18
C ASN A 336 5.99 -10.88 14.53
N TRP A 337 5.54 -10.78 13.27
CA TRP A 337 5.38 -9.49 12.58
C TRP A 337 4.40 -8.56 13.26
N VAL A 338 3.23 -9.06 13.69
CA VAL A 338 2.25 -8.28 14.43
C VAL A 338 2.83 -7.76 15.74
N ILE A 339 3.29 -8.66 16.63
CA ILE A 339 3.77 -8.25 17.96
C ILE A 339 5.03 -7.40 17.89
N GLY A 340 5.90 -7.65 16.90
CA GLY A 340 7.10 -6.86 16.65
C GLY A 340 6.80 -5.42 16.28
N VAL A 341 5.82 -5.18 15.39
CA VAL A 341 5.38 -3.81 15.05
C VAL A 341 4.75 -3.11 16.26
N LEU A 342 3.94 -3.82 17.06
CA LEU A 342 3.34 -3.24 18.28
C LEU A 342 4.41 -2.76 19.26
N HIS A 343 5.43 -3.58 19.53
CA HIS A 343 6.52 -3.20 20.43
C HIS A 343 7.42 -2.10 19.85
N TRP A 344 7.85 -2.25 18.58
CA TRP A 344 8.73 -1.32 17.89
C TRP A 344 8.15 0.10 17.76
N SER A 345 6.83 0.22 17.57
CA SER A 345 6.15 1.52 17.48
C SER A 345 6.35 2.38 18.73
N PHE A 346 6.55 1.76 19.90
CA PHE A 346 6.92 2.43 21.15
C PHE A 346 8.41 2.37 21.50
N ASP A 347 9.18 1.41 20.99
CA ASP A 347 10.62 1.27 21.30
C ASP A 347 11.52 2.05 20.32
N SER A 348 10.97 2.54 19.21
CA SER A 348 11.58 3.53 18.31
C SER A 348 11.13 4.96 18.64
N GLU A 349 11.81 5.96 18.07
CA GLU A 349 11.39 7.36 18.16
C GLU A 349 10.49 7.79 16.97
N ARG A 350 10.10 6.88 16.06
CA ARG A 350 9.44 7.23 14.78
C ARG A 350 8.12 7.97 14.97
N TYR A 351 7.29 7.54 15.92
CA TYR A 351 5.94 8.06 16.12
C TYR A 351 5.81 8.97 17.34
N PHE A 352 6.55 8.66 18.41
CA PHE A 352 6.40 9.32 19.71
C PHE A 352 7.62 10.15 20.13
N GLY A 353 8.66 10.23 19.28
CA GLY A 353 9.87 11.00 19.54
C GLY A 353 10.53 10.65 20.87
N ALA A 354 11.05 11.66 21.59
CA ALA A 354 11.65 11.49 22.91
C ALA A 354 10.65 11.04 24.00
N GLU A 355 9.35 11.23 23.79
CA GLU A 355 8.29 10.87 24.74
C GLU A 355 7.88 9.39 24.65
N HIS A 356 8.45 8.62 23.71
CA HIS A 356 8.08 7.24 23.43
C HIS A 356 8.00 6.34 24.68
N ALA A 357 8.95 6.44 25.60
CA ALA A 357 8.97 5.66 26.84
C ALA A 357 7.91 6.09 27.86
N ARG A 358 7.50 7.37 27.86
CA ARG A 358 6.37 7.85 28.68
C ARG A 358 5.07 7.35 28.08
N ILE A 359 4.89 7.52 26.77
CA ILE A 359 3.69 7.12 26.04
C ILE A 359 3.49 5.60 26.10
N LYS A 360 4.53 4.77 26.02
CA LYS A 360 4.43 3.30 26.22
C LYS A 360 3.87 2.89 27.58
N ARG A 361 4.12 3.69 28.63
CA ARG A 361 3.71 3.41 30.01
C ARG A 361 2.33 3.98 30.34
N ASP A 362 2.05 5.19 29.84
CA ASP A 362 0.87 5.96 30.22
C ASP A 362 -0.25 5.88 29.17
N LEU A 363 0.07 5.48 27.93
CA LEU A 363 -0.78 5.46 26.73
C LEU A 363 -1.43 6.80 26.34
N VAL A 364 -1.15 7.88 27.08
CA VAL A 364 -1.65 9.24 26.81
C VAL A 364 -0.71 10.02 25.89
N VAL A 365 -1.24 10.38 24.72
CA VAL A 365 -0.59 11.18 23.67
C VAL A 365 -1.16 12.59 23.68
N THR A 366 -0.29 13.61 23.60
CA THR A 366 -0.70 14.99 23.31
C THR A 366 -0.70 15.19 21.80
N LEU A 367 -1.79 15.73 21.26
CA LEU A 367 -1.93 16.00 19.83
C LEU A 367 -0.89 17.04 19.37
N LEU A 368 -0.28 16.80 18.22
CA LEU A 368 0.64 17.75 17.60
C LEU A 368 -0.15 18.83 16.83
N PRO A 369 0.29 20.09 16.82
CA PRO A 369 -0.31 21.12 15.99
C PRO A 369 -0.11 20.79 14.50
N VAL A 370 -1.07 21.17 13.66
CA VAL A 370 -0.96 21.01 12.21
C VAL A 370 0.10 21.97 11.66
N ASP A 371 1.07 21.44 10.92
CA ASP A 371 2.07 22.21 10.20
C ASP A 371 1.41 22.89 8.99
N THR A 372 0.99 24.13 9.21
CA THR A 372 0.38 24.97 8.17
C THR A 372 1.31 25.29 7.00
N SER A 373 2.61 24.98 7.08
CA SER A 373 3.53 25.11 5.94
C SER A 373 3.47 23.95 4.94
N MET A 374 2.85 22.82 5.34
CA MET A 374 2.64 21.64 4.48
C MET A 374 1.24 21.57 3.86
N LEU A 375 0.31 22.42 4.32
CA LEU A 375 -1.00 22.55 3.67
C LEU A 375 -0.85 23.18 2.28
N PRO A 376 -1.59 22.72 1.25
CA PRO A 376 -1.61 23.38 -0.04
C PRO A 376 -2.05 24.83 0.15
N ALA A 377 -1.31 25.76 -0.46
CA ALA A 377 -1.57 27.18 -0.31
C ALA A 377 -2.99 27.51 -0.77
N GLY A 378 -3.90 27.69 0.19
CA GLY A 378 -5.28 28.07 -0.08
C GLY A 378 -5.31 29.34 -0.90
N ASP A 379 -6.18 29.39 -1.91
CA ASP A 379 -6.28 30.51 -2.85
C ASP A 379 -6.78 31.76 -2.13
N SER A 380 -5.85 32.48 -1.50
CA SER A 380 -6.10 33.69 -0.72
C SER A 380 -6.27 34.90 -1.64
N THR A 381 -7.21 34.79 -2.59
CA THR A 381 -7.70 35.89 -3.42
C THR A 381 -9.02 36.42 -2.88
N ILE A 382 -9.07 36.71 -1.57
CA ILE A 382 -9.97 37.74 -1.05
C ILE A 382 -9.41 39.08 -1.54
N VAL A 383 -9.79 39.45 -2.77
CA VAL A 383 -9.64 40.82 -3.26
C VAL A 383 -10.65 41.66 -2.50
N GLU A 384 -10.17 42.38 -1.46
CA GLU A 384 -10.89 43.53 -0.96
C GLU A 384 -11.10 44.50 -2.13
N GLY A 385 -12.36 44.84 -2.39
CA GLY A 385 -12.72 45.60 -3.57
C GLY A 385 -12.36 47.07 -3.42
N ASP A 386 -11.52 47.57 -4.33
CA ASP A 386 -11.35 49.00 -4.57
C ASP A 386 -11.62 49.34 -6.04
N GLU A 387 -12.30 50.47 -6.18
CA GLU A 387 -12.90 51.19 -7.31
C GLU A 387 -12.30 51.02 -8.73
N GLU A 388 -13.18 50.90 -9.74
CA GLU A 388 -12.84 51.18 -11.14
C GLU A 388 -12.33 52.61 -11.31
N PRO A 389 -11.44 52.87 -12.28
CA PRO A 389 -11.90 53.75 -13.36
C PRO A 389 -11.44 53.41 -14.78
N GLU A 390 -12.42 53.62 -15.68
CA GLU A 390 -12.34 54.17 -17.04
C GLU A 390 -11.60 53.44 -18.19
N ILE A 391 -12.36 53.33 -19.29
CA ILE A 391 -11.96 52.80 -20.59
C ILE A 391 -11.59 53.98 -21.51
N GLU A 392 -10.37 54.00 -22.04
CA GLU A 392 -10.05 54.72 -23.29
C GLU A 392 -9.57 53.75 -24.37
N ALA A 393 -9.86 54.06 -25.64
CA ALA A 393 -9.76 53.11 -26.73
C ALA A 393 -8.93 53.60 -27.94
N SER A 394 -8.03 52.72 -28.41
CA SER A 394 -7.51 52.63 -29.80
C SER A 394 -6.53 53.71 -30.29
N PRO A 395 -5.80 53.52 -31.43
CA PRO A 395 -5.63 52.31 -32.26
C PRO A 395 -4.16 51.92 -32.64
N SER A 396 -3.99 50.66 -33.05
CA SER A 396 -3.06 50.15 -34.09
C SER A 396 -1.54 50.47 -34.05
N SER A 397 -0.70 49.43 -34.09
CA SER A 397 0.17 49.17 -35.27
C SER A 397 0.87 47.79 -35.23
N THR A 398 1.34 47.36 -36.39
CA THR A 398 1.96 46.07 -36.70
C THR A 398 3.40 45.92 -36.19
N SER A 399 3.77 44.74 -35.66
CA SER A 399 4.89 43.91 -36.20
C SER A 399 5.19 42.68 -35.34
N ALA A 400 5.67 41.63 -36.01
CA ALA A 400 6.47 40.53 -35.46
C ALA A 400 7.78 40.47 -36.30
N PRO A 401 8.84 39.72 -35.92
CA PRO A 401 8.97 38.84 -34.76
C PRO A 401 10.20 39.17 -33.87
N ALA A 402 10.22 38.65 -32.64
CA ALA A 402 11.45 38.49 -31.87
C ALA A 402 11.34 37.29 -30.91
N SER A 403 12.30 36.37 -30.99
CA SER A 403 12.38 35.21 -30.11
C SER A 403 12.77 35.64 -28.70
N ALA A 404 11.94 35.30 -27.70
CA ALA A 404 12.26 35.45 -26.29
C ALA A 404 11.78 34.22 -25.51
N SER A 405 12.68 33.25 -25.33
CA SER A 405 12.49 32.20 -24.33
C SER A 405 13.24 32.63 -23.07
N ALA A 406 12.49 33.01 -22.04
CA ALA A 406 13.07 33.30 -20.74
C ALA A 406 13.60 32.01 -20.10
N LEU A 407 14.80 32.09 -19.50
CA LEU A 407 15.36 31.01 -18.69
C LEU A 407 14.58 30.94 -17.37
N ILE A 408 13.88 29.84 -17.11
CA ILE A 408 13.45 29.46 -15.77
C ILE A 408 14.34 28.30 -15.34
N THR A 409 15.29 28.58 -14.45
CA THR A 409 16.25 27.59 -13.94
C THR A 409 15.74 27.05 -12.61
N VAL A 410 15.49 25.73 -12.53
CA VAL A 410 15.19 25.03 -11.28
C VAL A 410 16.40 24.15 -10.92
N PRO A 411 17.02 24.29 -9.74
CA PRO A 411 18.19 23.48 -9.40
C PRO A 411 17.76 22.04 -9.06
N GLY A 412 18.32 21.02 -9.74
CA GLY A 412 18.19 19.63 -9.27
C GLY A 412 18.49 18.54 -10.29
N PHE A 413 18.12 18.73 -11.56
CA PHE A 413 18.24 17.69 -12.60
C PHE A 413 18.54 18.28 -13.98
N ASP A 414 19.74 17.99 -14.51
CA ASP A 414 20.08 18.17 -15.92
C ASP A 414 20.51 16.82 -16.51
N PHE A 415 19.81 16.35 -17.54
CA PHE A 415 20.27 15.28 -18.43
C PHE A 415 20.04 15.69 -19.88
N THR A 416 21.12 15.98 -20.60
CA THR A 416 21.11 16.16 -22.05
C THR A 416 21.17 14.81 -22.76
N VAL A 417 20.16 14.51 -23.58
CA VAL A 417 20.19 13.38 -24.51
C VAL A 417 20.76 13.86 -25.85
N GLU A 418 22.02 13.52 -26.13
CA GLU A 418 22.59 13.73 -27.46
C GLU A 418 22.10 12.64 -28.42
N THR A 419 21.20 13.00 -29.34
CA THR A 419 20.80 12.14 -30.44
C THR A 419 21.81 12.25 -31.59
N HIS A 420 22.69 11.25 -31.76
CA HIS A 420 23.47 11.11 -32.98
C HIS A 420 22.64 10.41 -34.08
N PRO A 421 22.36 11.05 -35.23
CA PRO A 421 21.76 10.38 -36.38
C PRO A 421 22.83 9.60 -37.15
N SER A 422 22.69 8.28 -37.24
CA SER A 422 23.38 7.50 -38.29
C SER A 422 22.69 7.72 -39.64
N PRO A 423 23.43 7.87 -40.75
CA PRO A 423 22.84 8.14 -42.06
C PRO A 423 22.20 6.87 -42.66
N ILE A 424 21.02 7.04 -43.27
CA ILE A 424 20.39 6.05 -44.15
C ILE A 424 20.74 6.41 -45.59
N ASP A 425 21.15 5.41 -46.37
CA ASP A 425 21.60 5.54 -47.76
C ASP A 425 20.41 5.82 -48.71
N PRO A 426 20.45 6.83 -49.60
CA PRO A 426 19.28 7.26 -50.36
C PRO A 426 19.16 6.61 -51.74
N GLU A 427 18.94 5.30 -51.84
CA GLU A 427 18.74 4.62 -53.14
C GLU A 427 17.66 3.50 -53.14
N GLU A 428 16.49 3.71 -52.53
CA GLU A 428 15.32 2.84 -52.79
C GLU A 428 13.94 3.54 -52.72
N ALA A 429 13.89 4.84 -53.01
CA ALA A 429 12.68 5.66 -52.90
C ALA A 429 12.03 6.03 -54.25
N ALA A 430 11.67 5.05 -55.10
CA ALA A 430 10.84 5.29 -56.30
C ALA A 430 10.21 4.04 -56.97
N ALA A 431 9.12 3.46 -56.42
CA ALA A 431 8.15 2.66 -57.20
C ALA A 431 6.77 2.45 -56.53
N SER A 432 5.74 3.14 -57.07
CA SER A 432 4.32 2.74 -57.18
C SER A 432 3.51 2.19 -55.98
N ASP A 433 2.63 3.08 -55.49
CA ASP A 433 1.18 2.91 -55.19
C ASP A 433 0.67 2.08 -53.97
N PRO A 434 -0.49 2.48 -53.38
CA PRO A 434 -0.96 2.02 -52.07
C PRO A 434 -1.93 0.82 -52.13
N LEU A 435 -2.33 0.34 -50.94
CA LEU A 435 -3.28 -0.76 -50.66
C LEU A 435 -2.73 -2.19 -50.86
N SER A 436 -1.91 -2.64 -49.90
CA SER A 436 -2.06 -4.02 -49.42
C SER A 436 -1.72 -4.15 -47.93
N VAL A 437 -2.72 -4.47 -47.11
CA VAL A 437 -2.50 -4.99 -45.75
C VAL A 437 -2.29 -6.49 -45.89
N ARG A 438 -1.03 -6.95 -45.82
CA ARG A 438 -0.73 -8.37 -45.66
C ARG A 438 -0.58 -8.69 -44.18
N PHE A 439 -1.53 -9.44 -43.63
CA PHE A 439 -1.31 -10.21 -42.42
C PHE A 439 -0.37 -11.38 -42.75
N SER A 440 0.68 -11.58 -41.95
CA SER A 440 1.43 -12.83 -41.89
C SER A 440 1.20 -13.48 -40.53
N SER A 441 0.57 -14.65 -40.56
CA SER A 441 0.23 -15.45 -39.39
C SER A 441 1.40 -16.32 -38.93
N GLU A 442 1.63 -16.37 -37.62
CA GLU A 442 1.96 -17.65 -36.95
C GLU A 442 1.02 -17.83 -35.76
N LEU A 443 0.16 -18.85 -35.86
CA LEU A 443 -0.75 -19.30 -34.82
C LEU A 443 -0.07 -20.47 -34.09
N ILE A 444 -0.10 -20.46 -32.76
CA ILE A 444 0.00 -21.68 -31.96
C ILE A 444 -1.42 -22.01 -31.49
N ASP A 445 -1.91 -23.17 -31.91
CA ASP A 445 -3.22 -23.69 -31.50
C ASP A 445 -3.26 -24.03 -30.02
N MET A 446 -4.28 -23.56 -29.31
CA MET A 446 -4.81 -24.23 -28.13
C MET A 446 -6.30 -24.48 -28.32
N THR A 447 -6.66 -25.73 -28.58
CA THR A 447 -8.05 -26.18 -28.70
C THR A 447 -8.57 -26.62 -27.34
N PHE A 448 -9.59 -25.93 -26.82
CA PHE A 448 -10.32 -26.34 -25.62
C PHE A 448 -11.56 -27.17 -25.99
N SER A 449 -11.65 -28.38 -25.42
CA SER A 449 -12.80 -29.27 -25.59
C SER A 449 -13.84 -29.04 -24.49
N TRP A 450 -15.06 -28.69 -24.87
CA TRP A 450 -16.18 -28.49 -23.95
C TRP A 450 -16.91 -29.80 -23.66
N SER A 451 -16.60 -30.45 -22.53
CA SER A 451 -17.47 -31.49 -21.95
C SER A 451 -17.24 -31.70 -20.45
N SER A 452 -18.05 -31.01 -19.62
CA SER A 452 -18.59 -31.47 -18.31
C SER A 452 -19.06 -30.27 -17.46
N LEU A 453 -20.37 -30.09 -17.32
CA LEU A 453 -20.99 -29.18 -16.34
C LEU A 453 -21.71 -30.01 -15.27
N PRO A 454 -21.59 -29.65 -13.98
CA PRO A 454 -22.55 -30.07 -12.97
C PRO A 454 -23.26 -28.91 -12.26
N SER A 455 -24.57 -28.85 -12.46
CA SER A 455 -25.61 -28.32 -11.55
C SER A 455 -25.81 -26.80 -11.38
N LEU A 456 -27.10 -26.44 -11.20
CA LEU A 456 -27.68 -25.10 -11.30
C LEU A 456 -27.59 -24.22 -10.04
N HIS A 457 -26.72 -24.56 -9.07
CA HIS A 457 -26.57 -23.76 -7.84
C HIS A 457 -25.51 -22.66 -7.93
N SER A 458 -24.58 -22.72 -8.88
CA SER A 458 -23.46 -21.77 -8.99
C SER A 458 -23.75 -20.49 -9.80
N VAL A 459 -24.98 -20.32 -10.32
CA VAL A 459 -25.36 -19.18 -11.18
C VAL A 459 -25.73 -17.92 -10.37
N TYR A 460 -26.06 -18.06 -9.08
CA TYR A 460 -26.52 -16.94 -8.24
C TYR A 460 -25.40 -16.07 -7.64
N LEU A 461 -24.14 -16.50 -7.70
CA LEU A 461 -22.99 -15.72 -7.21
C LEU A 461 -22.28 -14.92 -8.31
N TYR A 462 -22.47 -15.26 -9.59
CA TYR A 462 -21.84 -14.54 -10.71
C TYR A 462 -22.66 -13.34 -11.24
N THR A 463 -23.89 -13.13 -10.77
CA THR A 463 -24.73 -12.00 -11.20
C THR A 463 -24.55 -10.72 -10.38
N SER A 464 -23.80 -10.75 -9.27
CA SER A 464 -23.47 -9.53 -8.50
C SER A 464 -22.16 -8.84 -8.95
N ALA A 465 -21.30 -9.53 -9.71
CA ALA A 465 -20.04 -8.97 -10.23
C ALA A 465 -20.17 -8.30 -11.61
N ALA A 466 -21.34 -8.39 -12.24
CA ALA A 466 -21.59 -7.91 -13.61
C ALA A 466 -22.30 -6.53 -13.68
N LEU A 467 -22.43 -5.82 -12.56
CA LEU A 467 -23.19 -4.56 -12.48
C LEU A 467 -22.38 -3.32 -12.07
N THR A 468 -21.05 -3.45 -11.93
CA THR A 468 -20.16 -2.35 -11.51
C THR A 468 -19.18 -1.89 -12.60
N ILE A 469 -19.40 -2.26 -13.87
CA ILE A 469 -18.68 -1.70 -15.03
C ILE A 469 -19.69 -1.17 -16.06
N ALA A 470 -20.35 -0.07 -15.70
CA ALA A 470 -21.08 0.81 -16.61
C ALA A 470 -21.12 2.21 -15.99
N PRO A 471 -20.27 3.16 -16.46
CA PRO A 471 -20.75 4.01 -17.55
C PRO A 471 -19.65 4.57 -18.49
N ILE A 472 -19.07 3.77 -19.39
CA ILE A 472 -18.20 4.30 -20.49
C ILE A 472 -18.67 3.85 -21.91
N CYS A 473 -19.76 3.08 -22.03
CA CYS A 473 -20.28 2.62 -23.33
C CYS A 473 -21.56 3.32 -23.82
N GLY A 474 -21.80 4.57 -23.40
CA GLY A 474 -22.97 5.37 -23.82
C GLY A 474 -22.91 5.91 -25.27
N SER A 475 -21.73 5.97 -25.88
CA SER A 475 -21.51 6.71 -27.15
C SER A 475 -21.14 5.83 -28.36
N ALA A 476 -20.93 4.53 -28.17
CA ALA A 476 -20.51 3.61 -29.24
C ALA A 476 -21.68 2.86 -29.93
N ILE A 477 -22.83 2.74 -29.26
CA ILE A 477 -23.98 1.95 -29.75
C ILE A 477 -24.79 2.73 -30.80
N SER A 478 -24.77 4.06 -30.79
CA SER A 478 -25.48 4.91 -31.76
C SER A 478 -24.82 4.99 -33.14
N LEU A 479 -23.57 4.53 -33.31
CA LEU A 479 -22.87 4.57 -34.60
C LEU A 479 -23.00 3.27 -35.43
N LEU A 480 -23.29 2.14 -34.78
CA LEU A 480 -23.38 0.83 -35.44
C LEU A 480 -24.80 0.49 -35.95
N SER A 481 -25.82 1.23 -35.52
CA SER A 481 -27.19 1.11 -36.07
C SER A 481 -27.38 1.82 -37.43
N ALA A 482 -26.36 2.53 -37.94
CA ALA A 482 -26.44 3.33 -39.18
C ALA A 482 -25.68 2.71 -40.37
N ILE A 483 -25.13 1.50 -40.22
CA ILE A 483 -24.38 0.77 -41.27
C ILE A 483 -25.11 -0.51 -41.72
N TRP A 484 -26.23 -0.87 -41.07
CA TRP A 484 -27.09 -2.00 -41.42
C TRP A 484 -28.58 -1.60 -41.42
N SER A 485 -28.95 -0.70 -42.34
CA SER A 485 -30.33 -0.36 -42.75
C SER A 485 -30.32 0.24 -44.15
#